data_AF-A0AAF1JVD6-F1
#
_entry.id   AF-A0AAF1JVD6-F1
#
_cell.length_a   1.000
_cell.length_b   1.000
_cell.length_c   1.000
_cell.angle_alpha   90.00
_cell.angle_beta   90.00
_cell.angle_gamma   90.00
#
_symmetry.space_group_name_H-M   'P 1'
#
loop_
_entity.id
_entity.type
_entity.pdbx_description
1 polymer ?
#
loop_
_entity_poly.entity_id
_entity_poly.type
_entity_poly.pdbx_seq_one_letter_code
_entity_poly.pdbx_strand_id
1 'polypeptide(L)'
;MDELQKTFRQEVERALDERWLTSSLAQWMDSNHGEAAALLGHERMDWEMAAAALGAHGLKDHAGRPPSAAIARETWLQVEARRRVGMMFRETNGEVTSIKRAQP
;
A
#
# COMPACT_ATOMS: atom_id res chain seq x y z
N MET A 1 9.67 -6.36 24.81
CA MET A 1 9.70 -5.49 23.61
C MET A 1 9.32 -6.38 22.45
N ASP A 2 8.00 -6.43 22.25
CA ASP A 2 7.25 -7.41 21.46
C ASP A 2 7.57 -7.37 19.96
N GLU A 3 7.69 -8.55 19.34
CA GLU A 3 7.78 -8.72 17.88
C GLU A 3 6.65 -7.98 17.12
N LEU A 4 5.49 -7.84 17.76
CA LEU A 4 4.35 -7.11 17.23
C LEU A 4 4.68 -5.63 16.99
N GLN A 5 5.38 -4.99 17.93
CA GLN A 5 5.80 -3.59 17.82
C GLN A 5 6.88 -3.40 16.75
N LYS A 6 7.75 -4.40 16.57
CA LYS A 6 8.80 -4.38 15.54
C LYS A 6 8.20 -4.53 14.14
N THR A 7 7.26 -5.47 13.97
CA THR A 7 6.55 -5.69 12.71
C THR A 7 5.75 -4.45 12.31
N PHE A 8 5.02 -3.88 13.26
CA PHE A 8 4.25 -2.65 13.05
C PHE A 8 5.15 -1.48 12.64
N ARG A 9 6.29 -1.29 13.31
CA ARG A 9 7.26 -0.25 12.93
C ARG A 9 7.75 -0.42 11.50
N GLN A 10 8.07 -1.66 11.09
CA GLN A 10 8.50 -1.93 9.72
C GLN A 10 7.41 -1.68 8.68
N GLU A 11 6.14 -1.97 8.99
CA GLU A 11 5.01 -1.64 8.12
C GLU A 11 4.82 -0.13 7.98
N VAL A 12 4.96 0.62 9.08
CA VAL A 12 4.89 2.10 9.07
C VAL A 12 6.06 2.71 8.30
N GLU A 13 7.30 2.26 8.54
CA GLU A 13 8.48 2.73 7.81
C GLU A 13 8.34 2.48 6.30
N ARG A 14 7.82 1.31 5.90
CA ARG A 14 7.50 1.00 4.50
C ARG A 14 6.41 1.90 3.93
N ALA A 15 5.34 2.14 4.70
CA ALA A 15 4.23 2.99 4.28
C ALA A 15 4.63 4.48 4.15
N LEU A 16 5.72 4.90 4.81
CA LEU A 16 6.21 6.28 4.85
C LEU A 16 7.38 6.58 3.91
N ASP A 17 7.95 5.60 3.17
CA ASP A 17 9.00 5.91 2.19
C ASP A 17 8.41 6.65 0.97
N GLU A 18 8.26 7.96 1.04
CA GLU A 18 7.52 8.74 0.03
C GLU A 18 8.05 8.60 -1.41
N ARG A 19 9.28 8.12 -1.61
CA ARG A 19 9.90 7.94 -2.93
C ARG A 19 9.17 6.93 -3.81
N TRP A 20 8.43 5.97 -3.26
CA TRP A 20 7.66 5.02 -4.06
C TRP A 20 6.27 5.56 -4.45
N LEU A 21 5.69 6.47 -3.65
CA LEU A 21 4.41 7.12 -3.93
C LEU A 21 4.46 8.04 -5.17
N THR A 22 5.66 8.44 -5.58
CA THR A 22 5.85 9.22 -6.81
C THR A 22 5.82 8.35 -8.06
N SER A 23 5.89 7.03 -7.93
CA SER A 23 5.79 6.13 -9.08
C SER A 23 4.36 6.12 -9.64
N SER A 24 4.26 6.23 -10.97
CA SER A 24 2.98 6.08 -11.67
C SER A 24 2.31 4.72 -11.39
N LEU A 25 3.12 3.69 -11.15
CA LEU A 25 2.65 2.37 -10.73
C LEU A 25 1.92 2.41 -9.38
N ALA A 26 2.55 2.97 -8.34
CA ALA A 26 1.95 3.04 -7.01
C ALA A 26 0.69 3.90 -7.00
N GLN A 27 0.72 5.04 -7.71
CA GLN A 27 -0.45 5.93 -7.83
C GLN A 27 -1.62 5.24 -8.53
N TRP A 28 -1.34 4.48 -9.59
CA TRP A 28 -2.38 3.73 -10.30
C TRP A 28 -2.96 2.62 -9.42
N MET A 29 -2.11 1.83 -8.74
CA MET A 29 -2.55 0.75 -7.84
C MET A 29 -3.37 1.28 -6.67
N ASP A 30 -3.02 2.44 -6.12
CA ASP A 30 -3.79 3.06 -5.04
C ASP A 30 -5.12 3.64 -5.56
N SER A 31 -5.11 4.33 -6.69
CA SER A 31 -6.32 4.95 -7.26
C SER A 31 -7.32 3.91 -7.78
N ASN A 32 -6.83 2.80 -8.33
CA ASN A 32 -7.63 1.71 -8.91
C ASN A 32 -7.57 0.45 -8.02
N HIS A 33 -7.50 0.64 -6.70
CA HIS A 33 -7.23 -0.42 -5.74
C HIS A 33 -8.14 -1.66 -5.89
N GLY A 34 -9.41 -1.48 -6.21
CA GLY A 34 -10.32 -2.62 -6.44
C GLY A 34 -9.94 -3.47 -7.66
N GLU A 35 -9.56 -2.82 -8.76
CA GLU A 35 -9.07 -3.51 -9.96
C GLU A 35 -7.70 -4.13 -9.72
N ALA A 36 -6.80 -3.39 -9.06
CA ALA A 36 -5.49 -3.89 -8.66
C ALA A 36 -5.59 -5.07 -7.70
N ALA A 37 -6.56 -5.11 -6.77
CA ALA A 37 -6.79 -6.24 -5.88
C ALA A 37 -7.35 -7.46 -6.61
N ALA A 38 -8.25 -7.25 -7.58
CA ALA A 38 -8.80 -8.33 -8.39
C ALA A 38 -7.73 -8.97 -9.29
N LEU A 39 -6.80 -8.16 -9.79
CA LEU A 39 -5.61 -8.66 -10.48
C LEU A 39 -4.65 -9.27 -9.44
N LEU A 40 -4.01 -8.46 -8.62
CA LEU A 40 -2.79 -8.77 -7.86
C LEU A 40 -3.02 -9.45 -6.50
N GLY A 41 -4.26 -9.50 -6.01
CA GLY A 41 -4.60 -10.02 -4.68
C GLY A 41 -4.61 -11.55 -4.56
N HIS A 42 -4.37 -12.27 -5.64
CA HIS A 42 -4.34 -13.73 -5.63
C HIS A 42 -3.01 -14.29 -5.08
N GLU A 43 -3.09 -15.26 -4.16
CA GLU A 43 -1.91 -15.87 -3.50
C GLU A 43 -0.92 -16.51 -4.49
N ARG A 44 -1.41 -16.99 -5.64
CA ARG A 44 -0.62 -17.60 -6.72
C ARG A 44 -0.44 -16.68 -7.94
N MET A 45 -0.50 -15.36 -7.75
CA MET A 45 -0.31 -14.42 -8.83
C MET A 45 1.06 -14.62 -9.53
N ASP A 46 1.02 -14.71 -10.86
CA ASP A 46 2.20 -14.61 -11.71
C ASP A 46 2.63 -13.14 -11.83
N TRP A 47 3.59 -12.76 -11.00
CA TRP A 47 4.10 -11.40 -10.93
C TRP A 47 4.86 -10.97 -12.20
N GLU A 48 5.40 -11.90 -12.98
CA GLU A 48 6.06 -11.55 -14.26
C GLU A 48 5.02 -11.12 -15.28
N MET A 49 3.95 -11.90 -15.41
CA MET A 49 2.84 -11.57 -16.31
C MET A 49 2.15 -10.27 -15.87
N ALA A 50 1.92 -10.09 -14.57
CA ALA A 50 1.34 -8.87 -14.04
C ALA A 50 2.22 -7.64 -14.31
N ALA A 51 3.53 -7.73 -14.07
CA ALA A 51 4.46 -6.64 -14.35
C ALA A 51 4.52 -6.29 -15.84
N ALA A 52 4.52 -7.30 -16.72
CA ALA A 52 4.48 -7.09 -18.16
C ALA A 52 3.19 -6.36 -18.59
N ALA A 53 2.03 -6.78 -18.07
CA ALA A 53 0.75 -6.13 -18.35
C ALA A 53 0.73 -4.67 -17.86
N LEU A 54 1.15 -4.43 -16.62
CA LEU A 54 1.24 -3.08 -16.04
C LEU A 54 2.19 -2.18 -16.84
N GLY A 55 3.34 -2.73 -17.27
CA GLY A 55 4.29 -2.03 -18.14
C GLY A 55 3.71 -1.73 -19.54
N ALA A 56 2.91 -2.62 -20.11
CA ALA A 56 2.21 -2.40 -21.38
C ALA A 56 1.20 -1.26 -21.32
N HIS A 57 0.62 -1.01 -20.14
CA HIS A 57 -0.22 0.17 -19.86
C HIS A 57 0.60 1.46 -19.62
N GLY A 58 1.92 1.42 -19.75
CA GLY A 58 2.80 2.57 -19.58
C GLY A 58 3.12 2.92 -18.12
N LEU A 59 2.72 2.06 -17.17
CA LEU A 59 3.06 2.25 -15.76
C LEU A 59 4.54 2.02 -15.52
N LYS A 60 5.12 2.81 -14.62
CA LYS A 60 6.55 2.86 -14.34
C LYS A 60 6.85 2.88 -12.85
N ASP A 61 8.00 2.32 -12.50
CA ASP A 61 8.61 2.40 -11.18
C ASP A 61 9.06 3.83 -10.83
N HIS A 62 9.57 4.02 -9.61
CA HIS A 62 10.09 5.31 -9.14
C HIS A 62 11.32 5.81 -9.94
N ALA A 63 12.00 4.92 -10.67
CA ALA A 63 13.12 5.24 -11.54
C ALA A 63 12.67 5.53 -13.00
N GLY A 64 11.36 5.55 -13.27
CA GLY A 64 10.81 5.79 -14.61
C GLY A 64 10.95 4.62 -15.57
N ARG A 65 11.25 3.42 -15.07
CA ARG A 65 11.39 2.18 -15.85
C ARG A 65 10.12 1.34 -15.78
N PRO A 66 9.87 0.46 -16.77
CA PRO A 66 8.82 -0.54 -16.64
C PRO A 66 8.99 -1.36 -15.35
N PRO A 67 7.89 -1.74 -14.68
CA PRO A 67 7.97 -2.55 -13.47
C PRO A 67 8.55 -3.94 -13.78
N SER A 68 9.37 -4.44 -12.85
CA SER A 68 9.70 -5.86 -12.77
C SER A 68 8.72 -6.57 -11.84
N ALA A 69 8.68 -7.92 -11.88
CA ALA A 69 7.87 -8.72 -10.96
C ALA A 69 8.12 -8.37 -9.47
N ALA A 70 9.40 -8.20 -9.09
CA ALA A 70 9.78 -7.84 -7.74
C ALA A 70 9.23 -6.46 -7.34
N ILE A 71 9.36 -5.46 -8.22
CA ILE A 71 8.90 -4.10 -7.98
C ILE A 71 7.36 -4.04 -7.94
N ALA A 72 6.68 -4.73 -8.86
CA ALA A 72 5.22 -4.78 -8.86
C ALA A 72 4.68 -5.39 -7.56
N ARG A 73 5.28 -6.50 -7.10
CA ARG A 73 4.92 -7.15 -5.84
C ARG A 73 5.17 -6.27 -4.63
N GLU A 74 6.37 -5.69 -4.54
CA GLU A 74 6.72 -4.80 -3.43
C GLU A 74 5.80 -3.58 -3.37
N THR A 75 5.54 -2.96 -4.52
CA THR A 75 4.65 -1.81 -4.63
C THR A 75 3.23 -2.17 -4.18
N TRP A 76 2.70 -3.31 -4.61
CA TRP A 76 1.38 -3.79 -4.17
C TRP A 76 1.30 -3.98 -2.66
N LEU A 77 2.30 -4.64 -2.07
CA LEU A 77 2.34 -4.87 -0.61
C LEU A 77 2.41 -3.55 0.18
N GLN A 78 3.08 -2.53 -0.35
CA GLN A 78 3.15 -1.22 0.29
C GLN A 78 1.84 -0.43 0.17
N VAL A 79 1.16 -0.51 -0.98
CA VAL A 79 -0.20 0.05 -1.14
C VAL A 79 -1.16 -0.60 -0.15
N GLU A 80 -1.12 -1.93 -0.01
CA GLU A 80 -1.89 -2.69 0.97
C GLU A 80 -1.58 -2.25 2.41
N ALA A 81 -0.29 -2.16 2.76
CA ALA A 81 0.13 -1.72 4.10
C ALA A 81 -0.32 -0.29 4.40
N ARG A 82 -0.15 0.64 3.46
CA ARG A 82 -0.59 2.04 3.61
C ARG A 82 -2.10 2.14 3.83
N ARG A 83 -2.89 1.36 3.09
CA ARG A 83 -4.36 1.33 3.25
C ARG A 83 -4.77 0.73 4.59
N ARG A 84 -4.10 -0.34 5.03
CA ARG A 84 -4.33 -0.96 6.34
C ARG A 84 -4.00 0.01 7.48
N VAL A 85 -2.86 0.70 7.41
CA VAL A 85 -2.45 1.73 8.38
C VAL A 85 -3.43 2.91 8.37
N GLY A 86 -3.81 3.41 7.19
CA GLY A 86 -4.80 4.48 7.06
C GLY A 86 -6.18 4.11 7.62
N MET A 87 -6.58 2.84 7.50
CA MET A 87 -7.81 2.31 8.11
C MET A 87 -7.70 2.30 9.65
N MET A 88 -6.59 1.80 10.21
CA MET A 88 -6.37 1.80 11.66
C MET A 88 -6.33 3.22 12.26
N PHE A 89 -5.73 4.21 11.57
CA PHE A 89 -5.76 5.60 12.01
C PHE A 89 -7.15 6.25 11.89
N ARG A 90 -7.98 5.79 10.95
CA ARG A 90 -9.37 6.25 10.82
C ARG A 90 -10.26 5.65 11.91
N GLU A 91 -10.08 4.37 12.24
CA GLU A 91 -10.82 3.68 13.31
C GLU A 91 -10.45 4.24 14.69
N THR A 92 -9.16 4.48 14.96
CA THR A 92 -8.72 5.07 16.24
C THR A 92 -9.15 6.53 16.41
N ASN A 93 -9.23 7.33 15.35
CA ASN A 93 -9.75 8.71 15.43
C ASN A 93 -11.29 8.79 15.38
N GLY A 94 -11.97 7.73 14.92
CA GLY A 94 -13.43 7.59 15.00
C GLY A 94 -13.94 7.26 16.41
N GLU A 95 -13.10 6.67 17.26
CA GLU A 95 -13.44 6.32 18.64
C GLU A 95 -13.14 7.44 19.66
N VAL A 96 -12.38 8.47 19.27
CA VAL A 96 -11.99 9.61 20.15
C VAL A 96 -12.98 10.79 20.07
N THR A 97 -14.20 10.60 19.55
CA THR A 97 -15.27 11.64 19.60
C THR A 97 -16.42 11.34 20.56
N SER A 98 -16.32 10.32 21.41
CA SER A 98 -17.35 10.02 22.43
C SER A 98 -16.85 9.95 23.88
N ILE A 99 -15.71 10.58 24.21
CA ILE A 99 -15.33 10.77 25.62
C ILE A 99 -15.81 12.17 26.08
N LYS A 100 -17.06 12.19 26.54
CA LYS A 100 -17.68 13.16 27.47
C LYS A 100 -16.92 14.48 27.66
N ARG A 101 -17.32 15.53 26.92
CA ARG A 101 -17.39 16.86 27.53
C ARG A 101 -18.60 16.90 28.46
N ALA A 102 -18.42 16.36 29.65
CA ALA A 102 -19.27 16.64 30.79
C ALA A 102 -18.37 17.17 31.90
N GLN A 103 -18.16 18.49 31.90
CA GLN A 103 -17.78 19.27 33.08
C GLN A 103 -18.16 20.74 32.85
N PRO A 104 -18.38 21.53 33.91
CA PRO A 104 -18.86 21.20 35.25
C PRO A 104 -20.33 21.59 35.49
#